data_AF-A0A427YFS6-F1
#
_entry.id   AF-A0A427YFS6-F1
#
_cell.length_a   1.000
_cell.length_b   1.000
_cell.length_c   1.000
_cell.angle_alpha   90.00
_cell.angle_beta   90.00
_cell.angle_gamma   90.00
#
_symmetry.space_group_name_H-M   'P 1'
#
loop_
_entity.id
_entity.type
_entity.pdbx_description
1 polymer ?
#
loop_
_entity_poly.entity_id
_entity_poly.type
_entity_poly.pdbx_seq_one_letter_code
_entity_poly.pdbx_strand_id
1 'polypeptide(L)'
;MARANPQAKAVIDHLKACGVQAASSGFLSSWLGSSSSSSADSESFELAEEVLVLFNAPEHSYITPKWYTETKPQTGKVVPTWNYAAVQVYGRARIYHENDDATSSFLQKQVQDLSRLQEELAGHEKPWEVSDAPTSYVDARKKAIIGIEIEITRCEGRFKLSQEKGDGDRKGVVQGFKALGTDKGEKLAGMVQGRGKQRGLNTKSTGVEPAAPAA
;
A
#
# COMPACT_ATOMS: atom_id res chain seq x y z
N MET A 1 -10.60 17.09 8.96
CA MET A 1 -10.16 18.18 8.05
C MET A 1 -8.78 17.83 7.53
N ALA A 2 -8.66 17.19 6.37
CA ALA A 2 -7.38 16.65 5.91
C ALA A 2 -6.34 17.76 5.63
N ARG A 3 -6.74 18.96 5.19
CA ARG A 3 -5.81 20.12 5.10
C ARG A 3 -5.30 20.64 6.45
N ALA A 4 -6.02 20.39 7.53
CA ALA A 4 -5.58 20.72 8.88
C ALA A 4 -4.69 19.62 9.49
N ASN A 5 -4.50 18.48 8.78
CA ASN A 5 -3.56 17.45 9.19
C ASN A 5 -2.12 17.98 9.03
N PRO A 6 -1.28 17.95 10.08
CA PRO A 6 0.11 18.35 10.00
C PRO A 6 0.90 17.68 8.86
N GLN A 7 0.59 16.43 8.52
CA GLN A 7 1.23 15.70 7.42
C GLN A 7 0.83 16.26 6.06
N ALA A 8 -0.46 16.55 5.84
CA ALA A 8 -0.93 17.15 4.59
C ALA A 8 -0.35 18.56 4.42
N LYS A 9 -0.26 19.32 5.51
CA LYS A 9 0.41 20.62 5.52
C LYS A 9 1.90 20.48 5.14
N ALA A 10 2.61 19.53 5.74
CA ALA A 10 4.02 19.29 5.42
C ALA A 10 4.23 18.91 3.95
N VAL A 11 3.35 18.10 3.37
CA VAL A 11 3.37 17.79 1.92
C VAL A 11 3.19 19.06 1.09
N ILE A 12 2.16 19.86 1.37
CA ILE A 12 1.91 21.11 0.64
C ILE A 12 3.09 22.09 0.78
N ASP A 13 3.63 22.25 2.00
CA ASP A 13 4.76 23.14 2.26
C ASP A 13 6.02 22.67 1.52
N HIS A 14 6.26 21.35 1.45
CA HIS A 14 7.35 20.77 0.67
C HIS A 14 7.18 21.00 -0.84
N LEU A 15 5.97 20.80 -1.37
CA LEU A 15 5.65 21.06 -2.78
C LEU A 15 5.91 22.52 -3.15
N LYS A 16 5.48 23.46 -2.30
CA LYS A 16 5.74 24.89 -2.49
C LYS A 16 7.24 25.20 -2.48
N ALA A 17 8.01 24.59 -1.58
CA ALA A 17 9.45 24.77 -1.53
C ALA A 17 10.14 24.25 -2.80
N CYS A 18 9.73 23.09 -3.32
CA CYS A 18 10.26 22.51 -4.56
C CYS A 18 9.83 23.29 -5.81
N GLY A 19 8.59 23.78 -5.86
CA GLY A 19 8.07 24.61 -6.95
C GLY A 19 8.82 25.94 -7.09
N VAL A 20 9.27 26.54 -5.99
CA VAL A 20 10.13 27.74 -6.00
C VAL A 20 11.52 27.46 -6.60
N GLN A 21 12.01 26.22 -6.53
CA GLN A 21 13.29 25.85 -7.16
C GLN A 21 13.17 25.63 -8.67
N ALA A 22 12.04 25.13 -9.18
CA ALA A 22 11.82 24.96 -10.62
C ALA A 22 11.79 26.30 -11.39
N ALA A 23 11.40 27.40 -10.73
CA ALA A 23 11.37 28.74 -11.33
C ALA A 23 12.71 29.51 -11.29
N SER A 24 13.77 28.96 -10.67
CA SER A 24 15.05 29.68 -10.48
C SER A 24 16.21 29.27 -11.40
N SER A 25 16.04 28.30 -12.31
CA SER A 25 17.02 28.06 -13.37
C SER A 25 16.74 28.95 -14.59
N GLY A 26 16.75 30.26 -14.36
CA GLY A 26 16.86 31.24 -15.43
C GLY A 26 18.29 31.31 -15.92
N PHE A 27 18.63 30.56 -16.97
CA PHE A 27 19.72 30.94 -17.86
C PHE A 27 19.47 30.43 -19.29
N LEU A 28 19.43 31.39 -20.23
CA LEU A 28 19.25 31.30 -21.68
C LEU A 28 17.81 31.26 -22.22
N SER A 29 17.11 32.38 -22.12
CA SER A 29 16.07 32.77 -23.08
C SER A 29 16.71 33.54 -24.26
N SER A 30 16.86 32.89 -25.41
CA SER A 30 16.94 33.59 -26.71
C SER A 30 16.64 32.63 -27.85
N TRP A 31 15.73 33.04 -28.75
CA TRP A 31 15.35 32.43 -30.04
C TRP A 31 14.39 31.22 -30.04
N LEU A 32 13.08 31.48 -30.12
CA LEU A 32 12.30 31.59 -31.37
C LEU A 32 10.83 31.87 -31.00
N GLY A 33 10.25 32.88 -31.64
CA GLY A 33 8.83 33.15 -31.50
C GLY A 33 7.98 32.01 -32.09
N SER A 34 7.08 31.48 -31.28
CA SER A 34 5.82 30.91 -31.74
C SER A 34 4.81 30.94 -30.61
N SER A 35 3.80 31.77 -30.80
CA SER A 35 2.57 31.77 -30.03
C SER A 35 1.94 30.38 -30.09
N SER A 36 1.77 29.73 -28.94
CA SER A 36 0.85 28.62 -28.80
C SER A 36 0.07 28.80 -27.51
N SER A 37 -1.22 29.07 -27.68
CA SER A 37 -2.35 28.66 -26.85
C SER A 37 -2.03 28.32 -25.39
N SER A 38 -2.35 29.24 -24.48
CA SER A 38 -2.54 28.95 -23.07
C SER A 38 -3.75 28.00 -22.89
N SER A 39 -3.51 26.69 -22.88
CA SER A 39 -4.34 25.81 -22.06
C SER A 39 -3.91 26.02 -20.63
N ALA A 40 -4.87 26.35 -19.76
CA ALA A 40 -4.65 26.43 -18.33
C ALA A 40 -4.32 25.02 -17.83
N ASP A 41 -3.03 24.66 -17.84
CA ASP A 41 -2.54 23.50 -17.12
C ASP A 41 -2.77 23.81 -15.63
N SER A 42 -3.80 23.19 -15.06
CA SER A 42 -3.97 23.10 -13.61
C SER A 42 -2.63 22.64 -13.05
N GLU A 43 -2.03 23.43 -12.18
CA GLU A 43 -0.75 23.11 -11.53
C GLU A 43 -0.99 21.94 -10.55
N SER A 44 -1.19 20.73 -11.07
CA SER A 44 -1.02 19.50 -10.31
C SER A 44 0.47 19.35 -10.05
N PHE A 45 0.87 19.38 -8.79
CA PHE A 45 2.28 19.24 -8.43
C PHE A 45 2.64 17.76 -8.34
N GLU A 46 3.65 17.33 -9.10
CA GLU A 46 4.24 16.00 -8.96
C GLU A 46 5.34 16.02 -7.89
N LEU A 47 5.37 15.01 -7.03
CA LEU A 47 6.51 14.79 -6.14
C LEU A 47 7.72 14.33 -6.97
N ALA A 48 8.88 14.94 -6.69
CA ALA A 48 10.12 14.60 -7.39
C ALA A 48 10.63 13.19 -7.05
N GLU A 49 10.40 12.74 -5.82
CA GLU A 49 10.80 11.42 -5.33
C GLU A 49 9.68 10.39 -5.49
N GLU A 50 10.08 9.13 -5.66
CA GLU A 50 9.16 7.99 -5.67
C GLU A 50 8.51 7.81 -4.29
N VAL A 51 7.21 7.58 -4.26
CA VAL A 51 6.46 7.29 -3.04
C VAL A 51 6.29 5.78 -2.84
N LEU A 52 6.11 5.37 -1.59
CA LEU A 52 5.77 3.99 -1.20
C LEU A 52 4.42 3.98 -0.48
N VAL A 53 3.48 3.19 -1.00
CA VAL A 53 2.23 2.82 -0.31
C VAL A 53 2.35 1.39 0.20
N LEU A 54 2.15 1.22 1.51
CA LEU A 54 2.24 -0.08 2.17
C LEU A 54 0.83 -0.61 2.51
N PHE A 55 0.45 -1.72 1.88
CA PHE A 55 -0.76 -2.46 2.21
C PHE A 55 -0.39 -3.65 3.08
N ASN A 56 -0.77 -3.61 4.36
CA ASN A 56 -0.51 -4.69 5.30
C ASN A 56 -1.67 -5.68 5.31
N ALA A 57 -1.39 -6.97 5.25
CA ALA A 57 -2.40 -7.97 5.54
C ALA A 57 -2.87 -7.81 7.00
N PRO A 58 -4.18 -7.87 7.27
CA PRO A 58 -4.68 -7.73 8.63
C PRO A 58 -4.22 -8.89 9.52
N GLU A 59 -3.99 -10.07 8.94
CA GLU A 59 -3.45 -11.22 9.63
C GLU A 59 -1.91 -11.18 9.75
N HIS A 60 -1.44 -10.87 10.95
CA HIS A 60 -0.03 -11.03 11.36
C HIS A 60 0.06 -11.51 12.81
N SER A 61 1.09 -12.28 13.16
CA SER A 61 1.23 -12.82 14.53
C SER A 61 2.65 -13.16 14.91
N TYR A 62 2.94 -13.01 16.21
CA TYR A 62 4.10 -13.59 16.85
C TYR A 62 4.09 -15.12 16.71
N ILE A 63 5.26 -15.70 16.50
CA ILE A 63 5.53 -17.14 16.43
C ILE A 63 6.39 -17.51 17.63
N THR A 64 5.82 -18.33 18.51
CA THR A 64 6.58 -18.88 19.64
C THR A 64 7.47 -20.02 19.16
N PRO A 65 8.74 -20.11 19.63
CA PRO A 65 9.58 -21.26 19.35
C PRO A 65 9.04 -22.58 19.89
N LYS A 66 8.04 -22.55 20.79
CA LYS A 66 7.34 -23.76 21.26
C LYS A 66 6.65 -24.53 20.13
N TRP A 67 6.35 -23.89 19.00
CA TRP A 67 5.74 -24.54 17.84
C TRP A 67 6.74 -25.21 16.90
N TYR A 68 8.05 -25.05 17.12
CA TYR A 68 9.07 -25.73 16.33
C TYR A 68 9.27 -27.15 16.87
N THR A 69 8.61 -28.13 16.25
CA THR A 69 8.58 -29.52 16.70
C THR A 69 9.82 -30.32 16.29
N GLU A 70 10.65 -29.80 15.40
CA GLU A 70 11.82 -30.48 14.84
C GLU A 70 13.12 -29.83 15.35
N THR A 71 13.35 -28.56 15.02
CA THR A 71 14.64 -27.92 15.33
C THR A 71 14.86 -27.70 16.84
N LYS A 72 13.78 -27.37 17.58
CA LYS A 72 13.88 -27.08 19.01
C LYS A 72 14.31 -28.30 19.84
N PRO A 73 13.68 -29.48 19.75
CA PRO A 73 14.15 -30.65 20.50
C PRO A 73 15.51 -31.17 20.02
N GLN A 74 15.88 -30.95 18.75
CA GLN A 74 17.15 -31.44 18.21
C GLN A 74 18.36 -30.59 18.63
N THR A 75 18.25 -29.26 18.54
CA THR A 75 19.40 -28.37 18.72
C THR A 75 19.20 -27.29 19.78
N GLY A 76 17.94 -26.97 20.12
CA GLY A 76 17.60 -25.82 20.95
C GLY A 76 17.87 -24.44 20.32
N LYS A 77 18.51 -24.39 19.13
CA LYS A 77 18.93 -23.14 18.47
C LYS A 77 17.77 -22.49 17.72
N VAL A 78 16.77 -22.02 18.46
CA VAL A 78 15.56 -21.39 17.92
C VAL A 78 15.27 -20.06 18.58
N VAL A 79 14.78 -19.10 17.79
CA VAL A 79 14.38 -17.76 18.24
C VAL A 79 12.95 -17.45 17.81
N PRO A 80 12.23 -16.59 18.55
CA PRO A 80 10.91 -16.15 18.15
C PRO A 80 10.96 -15.25 16.91
N THR A 81 9.83 -15.12 16.23
CA THR A 81 9.70 -14.22 15.07
C THR A 81 8.25 -13.77 14.89
N TRP A 82 7.98 -13.00 13.84
CA TRP A 82 6.63 -12.61 13.44
C TRP A 82 6.35 -13.11 12.04
N ASN A 83 5.16 -13.69 11.86
CA ASN A 83 4.62 -13.95 10.53
C ASN A 83 3.69 -12.81 10.10
N TYR A 84 3.89 -12.33 8.87
CA TYR A 84 3.12 -11.26 8.25
C TYR A 84 3.18 -11.35 6.72
N ALA A 85 2.25 -10.66 6.06
CA ALA A 85 2.29 -10.39 4.63
C ALA A 85 2.00 -8.91 4.37
N ALA A 86 2.65 -8.33 3.37
CA ALA A 86 2.41 -6.96 2.94
C ALA A 86 2.66 -6.82 1.44
N VAL A 87 2.05 -5.80 0.83
CA VAL A 87 2.34 -5.34 -0.53
C VAL A 87 2.92 -3.94 -0.45
N GLN A 88 4.08 -3.75 -1.06
CA GLN A 88 4.73 -2.47 -1.25
C GLN A 88 4.45 -2.01 -2.68
N VAL A 89 3.72 -0.91 -2.81
CA VAL A 89 3.42 -0.26 -4.10
C VAL A 89 4.25 1.01 -4.20
N TYR A 90 5.06 1.08 -5.23
CA TYR A 90 5.90 2.23 -5.52
C TYR A 90 5.35 2.99 -6.72
N GLY A 91 5.51 4.31 -6.73
CA GLY A 91 4.99 5.14 -7.79
C GLY A 91 5.36 6.61 -7.71
N ARG A 92 4.90 7.37 -8.69
CA ARG A 92 5.01 8.84 -8.69
C ARG A 92 3.68 9.44 -8.25
N ALA A 93 3.73 10.40 -7.34
CA ALA A 93 2.53 10.99 -6.77
C ALA A 93 2.26 12.38 -7.37
N ARG A 94 1.03 12.59 -7.85
CA ARG A 94 0.47 13.90 -8.16
C ARG A 94 -0.46 14.36 -7.05
N ILE A 95 -0.29 15.61 -6.63
CA ILE A 95 -1.05 16.18 -5.51
C ILE A 95 -2.00 17.27 -6.03
N TYR A 96 -3.29 17.05 -5.78
CA TYR A 96 -4.36 17.98 -6.12
C TYR A 96 -4.76 18.77 -4.87
N HIS A 97 -4.23 20.00 -4.73
CA HIS A 97 -4.48 20.84 -3.55
C HIS A 97 -4.93 22.26 -3.87
N GLU A 98 -5.04 22.63 -5.14
CA GLU A 98 -5.54 23.95 -5.51
C GLU A 98 -7.05 24.02 -5.39
N ASN A 99 -7.58 25.25 -5.31
CA ASN A 99 -9.02 25.49 -5.33
C ASN A 99 -9.47 25.77 -6.77
N ASP A 100 -9.22 24.81 -7.66
CA ASP A 100 -9.53 24.88 -9.10
C ASP A 100 -10.50 23.76 -9.53
N ASP A 101 -10.98 23.87 -10.78
CA ASP A 101 -11.97 22.93 -11.33
C ASP A 101 -11.40 21.53 -11.53
N ALA A 102 -10.11 21.42 -11.87
CA ALA A 102 -9.43 20.14 -12.05
C ALA A 102 -9.34 19.39 -10.71
N THR A 103 -8.88 20.04 -9.64
CA THR A 103 -8.86 19.48 -8.28
C THR A 103 -10.27 19.14 -7.81
N SER A 104 -11.24 20.03 -8.02
CA SER A 104 -12.63 19.79 -7.62
C SER A 104 -13.23 18.57 -8.34
N SER A 105 -12.97 18.41 -9.63
CA SER A 105 -13.45 17.28 -10.45
C SER A 105 -12.77 15.97 -10.07
N PHE A 106 -11.45 15.99 -9.87
CA PHE A 106 -10.70 14.85 -9.35
C PHE A 106 -11.28 14.40 -8.01
N LEU A 107 -11.39 15.31 -7.04
CA LEU A 107 -11.93 15.01 -5.71
C LEU A 107 -13.37 14.50 -5.76
N GLN A 108 -14.21 15.07 -6.63
CA GLN A 108 -15.58 14.61 -6.81
C GLN A 108 -15.63 13.13 -7.19
N LYS A 109 -14.85 12.73 -8.20
CA LYS A 109 -14.76 11.35 -8.66
C LYS A 109 -14.26 10.42 -7.55
N GLN A 110 -13.17 10.81 -6.87
CA GLN A 110 -12.58 9.98 -5.82
C GLN A 110 -13.54 9.77 -4.62
N VAL A 111 -14.26 10.82 -4.22
CA VAL A 111 -15.26 10.71 -3.14
C VAL A 111 -16.43 9.82 -3.56
N GLN A 112 -16.92 9.95 -4.80
CA GLN A 112 -17.98 9.10 -5.33
C GLN A 112 -17.57 7.62 -5.40
N ASP A 113 -16.40 7.33 -5.95
CA ASP A 113 -15.93 5.95 -6.10
C ASP A 113 -15.65 5.30 -4.74
N LEU A 114 -15.06 6.04 -3.78
CA LEU A 114 -14.83 5.54 -2.43
C LEU A 114 -16.15 5.30 -1.69
N SER A 115 -17.10 6.23 -1.75
CA SER A 115 -18.43 6.06 -1.16
C SER A 115 -19.15 4.84 -1.75
N ARG A 116 -19.18 4.71 -3.08
CA ARG A 116 -19.79 3.55 -3.75
C ARG A 116 -19.18 2.24 -3.25
N LEU A 117 -17.85 2.14 -3.23
CA LEU A 117 -17.15 0.94 -2.75
C LEU A 117 -17.53 0.60 -1.30
N GLN A 118 -17.62 1.58 -0.40
CA GLN A 118 -17.98 1.33 0.99
C GLN A 118 -19.44 0.88 1.15
N GLU A 119 -20.36 1.50 0.42
CA GLU A 119 -21.78 1.13 0.47
C GLU A 119 -22.03 -0.27 -0.13
N GLU A 120 -21.32 -0.63 -1.21
CA GLU A 120 -21.34 -1.98 -1.79
C GLU A 120 -20.84 -3.03 -0.79
N LEU A 121 -19.75 -2.74 -0.06
CA LEU A 121 -19.22 -3.63 0.97
C LEU A 121 -20.15 -3.76 2.19
N ALA A 122 -20.90 -2.71 2.52
CA ALA A 122 -21.86 -2.73 3.61
C ALA A 122 -23.16 -3.49 3.26
N GLY A 123 -23.49 -3.58 1.97
CA GLY A 123 -24.62 -4.38 1.47
C GLY A 123 -25.99 -3.79 1.81
N HIS A 124 -26.11 -2.47 1.87
CA HIS A 124 -27.39 -1.79 2.12
C HIS A 124 -28.37 -1.95 0.94
N GLU A 125 -29.66 -2.17 1.24
CA GLU A 125 -30.71 -2.30 0.21
C GLU A 125 -30.85 -1.02 -0.64
N LYS A 126 -30.65 0.14 0.00
CA LYS A 126 -30.59 1.44 -0.67
C LYS A 126 -29.28 2.13 -0.28
N PRO A 127 -28.20 1.93 -1.05
CA PRO A 127 -26.92 2.61 -0.86
C PRO A 127 -27.07 4.12 -0.82
N TRP A 128 -26.34 4.79 0.07
CA TRP A 128 -26.22 6.25 0.05
C TRP A 128 -25.33 6.70 -1.11
N GLU A 129 -25.76 7.71 -1.86
CA GLU A 129 -24.94 8.31 -2.91
C GLU A 129 -24.47 9.72 -2.51
N VAL A 130 -23.32 10.15 -3.02
CA VAL A 130 -22.83 11.52 -2.80
C VAL A 130 -23.85 12.57 -3.26
N SER A 131 -24.64 12.25 -4.29
CA SER A 131 -25.76 13.05 -4.83
C SER A 131 -26.91 13.24 -3.85
N ASP A 132 -27.04 12.40 -2.81
CA ASP A 132 -28.08 12.55 -1.78
C ASP A 132 -27.79 13.74 -0.85
N ALA A 133 -26.54 14.23 -0.81
CA ALA A 133 -26.18 15.45 -0.10
C ALA A 133 -26.30 16.69 -1.01
N PRO A 134 -26.65 17.88 -0.46
CA PRO A 134 -26.66 19.11 -1.23
C PRO A 134 -25.30 19.40 -1.88
N THR A 135 -25.29 19.75 -3.17
CA THR A 135 -24.06 20.03 -3.94
C THR A 135 -23.17 21.07 -3.25
N SER A 136 -23.76 22.17 -2.77
CA SER A 136 -23.02 23.22 -2.05
C SER A 136 -22.35 22.71 -0.78
N TYR A 137 -22.94 21.71 -0.11
CA TYR A 137 -22.36 21.08 1.07
C TYR A 137 -21.16 20.20 0.67
N VAL A 138 -21.30 19.37 -0.37
CA VAL A 138 -20.20 18.54 -0.88
C VAL A 138 -19.02 19.41 -1.36
N ASP A 139 -19.30 20.48 -2.11
CA ASP A 139 -18.28 21.41 -2.58
C ASP A 139 -17.54 22.10 -1.44
N ALA A 140 -18.25 22.51 -0.39
CA ALA A 140 -17.63 23.06 0.82
C ALA A 140 -16.73 22.03 1.52
N ARG A 141 -17.10 20.75 1.53
CA ARG A 141 -16.28 19.67 2.13
C ARG A 141 -15.05 19.32 1.29
N LYS A 142 -15.15 19.33 -0.04
CA LYS A 142 -14.00 19.09 -0.93
C LYS A 142 -12.86 20.09 -0.70
N LYS A 143 -13.18 21.36 -0.43
CA LYS A 143 -12.19 22.39 -0.09
C LYS A 143 -11.36 22.07 1.17
N ALA A 144 -11.83 21.16 2.04
CA ALA A 144 -11.14 20.77 3.26
C ALA A 144 -10.22 19.54 3.10
N ILE A 145 -10.15 18.96 1.91
CA ILE A 145 -9.31 17.80 1.60
C ILE A 145 -8.31 18.11 0.47
N ILE A 146 -7.35 17.21 0.29
CA ILE A 146 -6.41 17.18 -0.83
C ILE A 146 -6.55 15.84 -1.55
N GLY A 147 -6.28 15.84 -2.85
CA GLY A 147 -6.24 14.64 -3.67
C GLY A 147 -4.81 14.14 -3.84
N ILE A 148 -4.65 12.82 -3.82
CA ILE A 148 -3.38 12.16 -4.12
C ILE A 148 -3.66 11.12 -5.19
N GLU A 149 -2.98 11.24 -6.32
CA GLU A 149 -2.97 10.25 -7.39
C GLU A 149 -1.57 9.63 -7.42
N ILE A 150 -1.48 8.31 -7.53
CA ILE A 150 -0.21 7.60 -7.58
C ILE A 150 -0.18 6.78 -8.86
N GLU A 151 0.72 7.15 -9.78
CA GLU A 151 1.04 6.34 -10.94
C GLU A 151 1.97 5.21 -10.51
N ILE A 152 1.49 3.97 -10.57
CA ILE A 152 2.20 2.78 -10.09
C ILE A 152 3.33 2.43 -11.04
N THR A 153 4.56 2.38 -10.51
CA THR A 153 5.78 1.98 -11.25
C THR A 153 6.17 0.54 -10.95
N ARG A 154 5.96 0.08 -9.70
CA ARG A 154 6.38 -1.24 -9.23
C ARG A 154 5.54 -1.71 -8.05
N CYS A 155 5.26 -3.01 -8.01
CA CYS A 155 4.59 -3.67 -6.88
C CYS A 155 5.43 -4.85 -6.38
N GLU A 156 5.61 -4.97 -5.07
CA GLU A 156 6.35 -6.06 -4.44
C GLU A 156 5.58 -6.70 -3.29
N GLY A 157 5.54 -8.03 -3.28
CA GLY A 157 5.00 -8.80 -2.17
C GLY A 157 6.08 -9.14 -1.14
N ARG A 158 5.84 -8.80 0.13
CA ARG A 158 6.70 -9.15 1.28
C ARG A 158 5.99 -10.18 2.15
N PHE A 159 6.62 -11.33 2.34
CA PHE A 159 6.07 -12.44 3.12
C PHE A 159 7.11 -12.96 4.10
N LYS A 160 6.77 -12.95 5.39
CA LYS A 160 7.45 -13.75 6.42
C LYS A 160 6.40 -14.73 6.94
N LEU A 161 6.43 -15.96 6.47
CA LEU A 161 5.43 -17.00 6.75
C LEU A 161 6.13 -18.33 7.08
N SER A 162 7.23 -18.26 7.83
CA SER A 162 8.07 -19.40 8.20
C SER A 162 8.58 -20.25 7.02
N GLN A 163 8.72 -19.66 5.83
CA GLN A 163 9.11 -20.38 4.62
C GLN A 163 10.53 -20.95 4.64
N GLU A 164 11.39 -20.38 5.48
CA GLU A 164 12.77 -20.82 5.71
C GLU A 164 12.86 -22.07 6.59
N LYS A 165 11.76 -22.46 7.25
CA LYS A 165 11.74 -23.60 8.15
C LYS A 165 11.59 -24.93 7.40
N GLY A 166 12.12 -25.98 8.02
CA GLY A 166 11.88 -27.37 7.64
C GLY A 166 10.40 -27.73 7.75
N ASP A 167 10.02 -28.86 7.15
CA ASP A 167 8.61 -29.25 7.05
C ASP A 167 8.00 -29.59 8.42
N GLY A 168 8.76 -30.16 9.36
CA GLY A 168 8.29 -30.44 10.71
C GLY A 168 7.92 -29.16 11.45
N ASP A 169 8.85 -28.21 11.54
CA ASP A 169 8.62 -26.92 12.19
C ASP A 169 7.50 -26.12 11.54
N ARG A 170 7.40 -26.14 10.21
CA ARG A 170 6.31 -25.45 9.52
C ARG A 170 4.95 -26.09 9.82
N LYS A 171 4.87 -27.42 9.88
CA LYS A 171 3.65 -28.14 10.32
C LYS A 171 3.30 -27.78 11.76
N GLY A 172 4.31 -27.69 12.64
CA GLY A 172 4.12 -27.27 14.02
C GLY A 172 3.58 -25.84 14.14
N VAL A 173 4.07 -24.89 13.34
CA VAL A 173 3.51 -23.52 13.28
C VAL A 173 2.04 -23.53 12.82
N VAL A 174 1.72 -24.30 11.78
CA VAL A 174 0.34 -24.44 11.29
C VAL A 174 -0.58 -25.01 12.37
N GLN A 175 -0.17 -26.09 13.04
CA GLN A 175 -0.93 -26.69 14.13
C GLN A 175 -1.08 -25.73 15.31
N GLY A 176 -0.01 -25.00 15.66
CA GLY A 176 -0.03 -23.99 16.72
C GLY A 176 -1.06 -22.90 16.46
N PHE A 177 -1.15 -22.42 15.22
CA PHE A 177 -2.17 -21.45 14.83
C PHE A 177 -3.60 -21.99 14.89
N LYS A 178 -3.83 -23.21 14.37
CA LYS A 178 -5.15 -23.85 14.44
C LYS A 178 -5.61 -24.10 15.86
N ALA A 179 -4.68 -24.50 16.74
CA ALA A 179 -4.96 -24.75 18.16
C ALA A 179 -5.39 -23.49 18.93
N LEU A 180 -5.19 -22.28 18.38
CA LEU A 180 -5.74 -21.06 18.96
C LEU A 180 -7.27 -21.00 18.86
N GLY A 181 -7.88 -21.74 17.92
CA GLY A 181 -9.34 -21.75 17.74
C GLY A 181 -9.93 -20.40 17.36
N THR A 182 -9.17 -19.58 16.63
CA THR A 182 -9.60 -18.23 16.18
C THR A 182 -9.59 -18.14 14.66
N ASP A 183 -10.47 -17.30 14.09
CA ASP A 183 -10.50 -17.02 12.64
C ASP A 183 -9.14 -16.52 12.13
N LYS A 184 -8.49 -15.65 12.91
CA LYS A 184 -7.14 -15.17 12.62
C LYS A 184 -6.13 -16.32 12.57
N GLY A 185 -6.20 -17.26 13.52
CA GLY A 185 -5.37 -18.46 13.55
C GLY A 185 -5.56 -19.32 12.30
N GLU A 186 -6.81 -19.60 11.91
CA GLU A 186 -7.10 -20.39 10.71
C GLU A 186 -6.59 -19.72 9.43
N LYS A 187 -6.80 -18.41 9.28
CA LYS A 187 -6.27 -17.65 8.13
C LYS A 187 -4.74 -17.69 8.09
N LEU A 188 -4.06 -17.47 9.22
CA LEU A 188 -2.58 -17.54 9.30
C LEU A 188 -2.05 -18.94 9.00
N ALA A 189 -2.72 -19.98 9.51
CA ALA A 189 -2.41 -21.37 9.18
C ALA A 189 -2.53 -21.61 7.66
N GLY A 190 -3.60 -21.11 7.04
CA GLY A 190 -3.80 -21.15 5.59
C GLY A 190 -2.71 -20.43 4.80
N MET A 191 -2.29 -19.23 5.24
CA MET A 191 -1.20 -18.47 4.60
C MET A 191 0.13 -19.22 4.66
N VAL A 192 0.50 -19.78 5.81
CA VAL A 192 1.73 -20.57 5.98
C VAL A 192 1.69 -21.84 5.10
N GLN A 193 0.54 -22.52 5.04
CA GLN A 193 0.35 -23.69 4.17
C GLN A 193 0.46 -23.32 2.69
N GLY A 194 -0.21 -22.26 2.25
CA GLY A 194 -0.22 -21.80 0.87
C GLY A 194 1.17 -21.44 0.37
N ARG A 195 1.96 -20.72 1.19
CA ARG A 195 3.34 -20.37 0.84
C ARG A 195 4.25 -21.60 0.74
N GLY A 196 4.01 -22.61 1.58
CA GLY A 196 4.75 -23.86 1.52
C GLY A 196 4.57 -24.63 0.20
N LYS A 197 3.38 -24.58 -0.41
CA LYS A 197 3.09 -25.21 -1.70
C LYS A 197 3.85 -24.53 -2.86
N GLN A 198 3.98 -23.21 -2.83
CA GLN A 198 4.75 -22.45 -3.83
C GLN A 198 6.24 -22.83 -3.84
N ARG A 199 6.82 -23.16 -2.68
CA ARG A 199 8.21 -23.68 -2.61
C ARG A 199 8.35 -24.97 -3.41
N GLY A 200 7.41 -25.91 -3.25
CA GLY A 200 7.42 -27.20 -3.94
C GLY A 200 7.18 -27.11 -5.44
N LEU A 201 6.51 -26.06 -5.91
CA LEU A 201 6.33 -25.78 -7.34
C LEU A 201 7.60 -25.20 -7.96
N ASN A 202 8.24 -24.21 -7.31
CA ASN A 202 9.48 -23.62 -7.82
C ASN A 202 10.63 -24.63 -7.85
N THR A 203 10.76 -25.52 -6.85
CA THR A 203 11.80 -26.58 -6.87
C THR A 203 11.58 -27.61 -7.98
N LYS A 204 10.32 -27.83 -8.41
CA LYS A 204 10.00 -28.72 -9.53
C LYS A 204 10.21 -28.05 -10.90
N SER A 205 10.06 -26.73 -11.01
CA SER A 205 10.21 -26.00 -12.27
C SER A 205 11.64 -25.57 -12.59
N THR A 206 12.53 -25.44 -11.59
CA THR A 206 13.93 -25.02 -11.83
C THR A 206 14.94 -26.16 -11.84
N GLY A 207 14.59 -27.39 -11.45
CA GLY A 207 15.56 -28.49 -11.40
C GLY A 207 16.77 -28.23 -10.49
N VAL A 208 16.72 -27.20 -9.64
CA VAL A 208 17.80 -26.87 -8.70
C VAL A 208 17.48 -27.54 -7.37
N GLU A 209 18.27 -28.56 -7.06
CA GLU A 209 18.32 -29.24 -5.77
C GLU A 209 18.56 -28.21 -4.64
N PRO A 210 17.82 -28.28 -3.51
CA PRO A 210 18.02 -27.33 -2.42
C PRO A 210 19.43 -27.49 -1.83
N ALA A 211 20.18 -26.39 -1.78
CA ALA A 211 21.51 -26.34 -1.18
C ALA A 211 21.46 -26.89 0.25
N ALA A 212 22.35 -27.86 0.52
CA ALA A 212 22.49 -28.51 1.81
C ALA A 212 22.66 -27.48 2.95
N PRO A 213 22.08 -27.71 4.14
CA PRO A 213 22.26 -26.82 5.27
C PRO A 213 23.74 -26.76 5.65
N ALA A 214 24.27 -25.54 5.78
CA ALA A 214 25.61 -25.30 6.27
C ALA A 214 25.77 -25.91 7.68
N ALA A 215 26.86 -26.67 7.84
CA ALA A 215 27.23 -27.42 9.03
C ALA A 215 27.42 -26.55 10.29
#